data_AF-A0A1H8Y885-F1
#
_entry.id   AF-A0A1H8Y885-F1
#
_cell.length_a   1.000
_cell.length_b   1.000
_cell.length_c   1.000
_cell.angle_alpha   90.00
_cell.angle_beta   90.00
_cell.angle_gamma   90.00
#
_symmetry.space_group_name_H-M   'P 1'
#
loop_
_entity.id
_entity.type
_entity.pdbx_description
1 polymer ?
#
loop_
_entity_poly.entity_id
_entity_poly.type
_entity_poly.pdbx_seq_one_letter_code
_entity_poly.pdbx_strand_id
1 'polypeptide(L)' 'MTMRRDIHQRRAYALHRLGLAVDRQIRAKTHAEKEQATRWAAAWGTKTGLRPLPKD' A
#
# COMPACT_ATOMS: atom_id res chain seq x y z
N MET A 1 26.16 -11.48 -5.64
CA MET A 1 24.97 -11.96 -6.37
C MET A 1 23.74 -11.26 -5.83
N THR A 2 23.17 -10.30 -6.56
CA THR A 2 21.93 -9.63 -6.16
C THR A 2 20.78 -10.59 -6.44
N MET A 3 20.23 -11.26 -5.42
CA MET A 3 19.03 -12.09 -5.58
C MET A 3 17.89 -11.21 -6.09
N ARG A 4 17.60 -11.28 -7.39
CA ARG A 4 16.41 -10.65 -7.96
C ARG A 4 15.20 -11.35 -7.35
N ARG A 5 14.46 -10.61 -6.52
CA ARG A 5 13.19 -11.10 -5.98
C ARG A 5 12.26 -11.48 -7.13
N ASP A 6 11.69 -12.66 -7.04
CA ASP A 6 10.72 -13.16 -8.00
C ASP A 6 9.47 -12.25 -8.04
N ILE A 7 8.73 -12.26 -9.15
CA ILE A 7 7.53 -11.45 -9.33
C ILE A 7 6.49 -11.69 -8.22
N HIS A 8 6.35 -12.92 -7.74
CA HIS A 8 5.44 -13.27 -6.65
C HIS A 8 5.92 -12.68 -5.31
N GLN A 9 7.23 -12.70 -5.06
CA GLN A 9 7.82 -12.08 -3.86
C GLN A 9 7.62 -10.57 -3.85
N ARG A 10 7.77 -9.90 -5.01
CA ARG A 10 7.52 -8.45 -5.13
C ARG A 10 6.05 -8.10 -4.89
N ARG A 11 5.12 -8.92 -5.41
CA ARG A 11 3.68 -8.75 -5.17
C ARG A 11 3.32 -8.98 -3.70
N ALA A 12 3.82 -10.05 -3.08
CA ALA A 12 3.60 -10.34 -1.68
C ALA A 12 4.11 -9.20 -0.78
N TYR A 13 5.29 -8.67 -1.08
CA TYR A 13 5.82 -7.50 -0.38
C TYR A 13 4.93 -6.26 -0.56
N ALA A 14 4.46 -5.98 -1.78
CA ALA A 14 3.56 -4.86 -2.03
C ALA A 14 2.22 -5.00 -1.27
N LEU A 15 1.64 -6.21 -1.23
CA LEU A 15 0.43 -6.51 -0.46
C LEU A 15 0.63 -6.31 1.04
N HIS A 16 1.76 -6.78 1.59
CA HIS A 16 2.10 -6.57 2.99
C HIS A 16 2.21 -5.08 3.33
N ARG A 17 2.87 -4.29 2.46
CA ARG A 17 2.99 -2.83 2.64
C ARG A 17 1.66 -2.10 2.50
N LEU A 18 0.79 -2.57 1.61
CA LEU A 18 -0.58 -2.06 1.48
C LEU A 18 -1.37 -2.29 2.76
N GLY A 19 -1.36 -3.50 3.31
CA GLY A 19 -2.02 -3.82 4.59
C GLY A 19 -1.58 -2.90 5.72
N LEU A 20 -0.26 -2.69 5.86
CA LEU A 20 0.28 -1.74 6.86
C LEU A 20 -0.14 -0.28 6.63
N ALA A 21 -0.34 0.14 5.38
CA ALA A 21 -0.81 1.48 5.08
C ALA A 21 -2.30 1.65 5.42
N VAL A 22 -3.11 0.63 5.13
CA VAL A 22 -4.53 0.60 5.50
C VAL A 22 -4.70 0.57 7.02
N ASP A 23 -3.92 -0.25 7.74
CA ASP A 23 -3.93 -0.28 9.20
C ASP A 23 -3.60 1.08 9.80
N ARG A 24 -2.60 1.78 9.24
CA ARG A 24 -2.26 3.17 9.64
C ARG A 24 -3.41 4.13 9.36
N GLN A 25 -4.10 3.98 8.23
CA GLN A 25 -5.23 4.84 7.87
C GLN A 25 -6.40 4.64 8.84
N ILE A 26 -6.66 3.40 9.27
CA ILE A 26 -7.71 3.07 10.24
C ILE A 26 -7.37 3.63 11.63
N ARG A 27 -6.10 3.58 12.04
CA ARG A 27 -5.63 4.03 13.36
C ARG A 27 -5.26 5.51 13.45
N ALA A 28 -5.23 6.23 12.32
CA ALA A 28 -4.87 7.64 12.27
C ALA A 28 -5.79 8.48 13.15
N LYS A 29 -5.21 9.37 13.97
CA LYS A 29 -5.97 10.25 14.88
C LYS A 29 -6.16 11.65 14.30
N THR A 30 -5.30 12.02 13.35
CA THR A 30 -5.33 13.32 12.69
C THR A 30 -5.62 13.18 11.20
N HIS A 31 -6.14 14.25 10.60
CA HIS A 31 -6.38 14.31 9.16
C HIS A 31 -5.08 14.14 8.36
N ALA A 32 -3.99 14.75 8.81
CA ALA A 32 -2.68 14.65 8.17
C ALA A 32 -2.14 13.21 8.17
N GLU A 33 -2.24 12.49 9.28
CA GLU A 33 -1.86 11.07 9.34
C GLU A 33 -2.72 10.21 8.41
N LYS A 34 -4.02 10.50 8.34
CA LYS A 34 -4.96 9.78 7.48
C LYS A 34 -4.63 9.99 6.01
N GLU A 35 -4.38 11.24 5.59
CA GLU A 35 -3.92 11.55 4.24
C GLU A 35 -2.61 10.86 3.89
N GLN A 36 -1.62 10.93 4.78
CA GLN A 36 -0.33 10.28 4.58
C GLN A 36 -0.52 8.77 4.37
N ALA A 37 -1.31 8.12 5.22
CA ALA A 37 -1.60 6.69 5.13
C ALA A 37 -2.36 6.33 3.84
N THR A 38 -3.33 7.16 3.42
CA THR A 38 -4.03 7.00 2.13
C THR A 38 -3.08 7.09 0.95
N ARG A 39 -2.13 8.04 0.94
CA ARG A 39 -1.10 8.15 -0.11
C ARG A 39 -0.24 6.89 -0.17
N TRP A 40 0.15 6.34 0.98
CA TRP A 40 0.87 5.06 1.03
C TRP A 40 0.03 3.90 0.53
N ALA A 41 -1.24 3.81 0.89
CA ALA A 41 -2.14 2.76 0.41
C ALA A 41 -2.30 2.81 -1.12
N ALA A 42 -2.49 4.00 -1.70
CA ALA A 42 -2.54 4.18 -3.15
C ALA A 42 -1.22 3.76 -3.83
N ALA A 43 -0.08 4.20 -3.29
CA ALA A 43 1.24 3.87 -3.83
C ALA A 43 1.53 2.36 -3.82
N TRP A 44 1.13 1.65 -2.77
CA TRP A 44 1.33 0.20 -2.70
C TRP A 44 0.26 -0.59 -3.48
N GLY A 45 -0.99 -0.13 -3.52
CA GLY A 45 -2.07 -0.75 -4.30
C GLY A 45 -1.78 -0.78 -5.81
N THR A 46 -1.23 0.31 -6.35
CA THR A 46 -0.79 0.32 -7.77
C THR A 46 0.26 -0.76 -8.07
N LYS A 47 1.12 -1.10 -7.10
CA LYS A 47 2.13 -2.16 -7.24
C LYS A 47 1.61 -3.58 -7.07
N THR A 48 0.44 -3.76 -6.48
CA THR A 48 -0.23 -5.07 -6.39
C THR A 48 -1.11 -5.36 -7.61
N GLY A 49 -1.38 -4.35 -8.44
CA GLY A 49 -2.35 -4.43 -9.53
C GLY A 49 -3.79 -4.14 -9.08
N LEU A 50 -3.98 -3.81 -7.79
CA LEU A 50 -5.25 -3.30 -7.26
C LEU A 50 -5.33 -1.81 -7.63
N ARG A 51 -6.05 -1.48 -8.71
CA ARG A 51 -6.38 -0.09 -9.00
C ARG A 51 -7.24 0.46 -7.86
N PRO A 52 -6.95 1.67 -7.32
CA PRO A 52 -7.89 2.33 -6.43
C PRO A 52 -9.22 2.50 -7.16
N LEU A 53 -10.32 2.08 -6.52
CA LEU A 53 -11.66 2.31 -7.03
C LEU A 53 -11.87 3.83 -7.15
N PRO A 54 -12.37 4.33 -8.29
CA PRO A 54 -12.75 5.72 -8.40
C PRO A 54 -13.79 6.03 -7.31
N LYS A 55 -13.64 7.19 -6.67
CA LYS A 55 -14.70 7.73 -5.81
C LYS A 55 -15.69 8.43 -6.74
N ASP A 56 -16.88 7.85 -6.88
CA ASP A 56 -18.09 8.57 -7.29
C ASP A 56 -18.46 9.62 -6.23
#